data_AF-A0A7I4YN97-F1
#
_entry.id   AF-A0A7I4YN97-F1
#
_cell.length_a   1.000
_cell.length_b   1.000
_cell.length_c   1.000
_cell.angle_alpha   90.00
_cell.angle_beta   90.00
_cell.angle_gamma   90.00
#
_symmetry.space_group_name_H-M   'P 1'
#
loop_
_entity.id
_entity.type
_entity.pdbx_description
1 polymer ?
#
loop_
_entity_poly.entity_id
_entity_poly.type
_entity_poly.pdbx_seq_one_letter_code
_entity_poly.pdbx_strand_id
1 'polypeptide(L)'
;MRQTLNIRSSDFAMVLWYVYIFVLFNAFTADAELCEDEDPAGICKRIRKNGECQMGRFVSFTKWHCAKTCEWCDTVQPERTRAILDK
;
A
#
# COMPACT_ATOMS: atom_id res chain seq x y z
N MET A 1 -8.77 -4.35 48.07
CA MET A 1 -8.77 -5.65 47.38
C MET A 1 -7.70 -5.61 46.30
N ARG A 2 -6.59 -6.33 46.46
CA ARG A 2 -5.49 -6.36 45.49
C ARG A 2 -5.55 -7.74 44.83
N GLN A 3 -6.19 -7.82 43.67
CA GLN A 3 -6.24 -9.07 42.90
C GLN A 3 -4.85 -9.27 42.30
N THR A 4 -4.07 -10.17 42.90
CA THR A 4 -2.89 -10.75 42.26
C THR A 4 -3.39 -11.62 41.11
N LEU A 5 -3.40 -11.07 39.90
CA LEU A 5 -3.59 -11.82 38.66
C LEU A 5 -2.46 -12.85 38.57
N ASN A 6 -2.78 -14.08 38.98
CA ASN A 6 -1.88 -15.22 38.94
C ASN A 6 -1.87 -15.77 37.50
N ILE A 7 -1.28 -15.00 36.59
CA ILE A 7 -1.11 -15.39 35.20
C ILE A 7 0.08 -16.35 35.17
N ARG A 8 -0.17 -17.62 34.83
CA ARG A 8 0.86 -18.67 34.79
C ARG A 8 1.85 -18.30 33.69
N SER A 9 3.16 -18.45 33.92
CA SER A 9 4.23 -18.12 32.96
C SER A 9 3.98 -18.65 31.53
N SER A 10 3.31 -19.81 31.42
CA SER A 10 2.89 -20.40 30.15
C SER A 10 1.86 -19.56 29.36
N ASP A 11 0.97 -18.84 30.04
CA ASP A 11 -0.07 -18.03 29.41
C ASP A 11 0.56 -16.77 28.80
N PHE A 12 1.57 -16.19 29.46
CA PHE A 12 2.33 -15.07 28.92
C PHE A 12 3.08 -15.45 27.64
N ALA A 13 3.69 -16.64 27.58
CA ALA A 13 4.39 -17.10 26.39
C ALA A 13 3.46 -17.21 25.18
N MET A 14 2.25 -17.73 25.37
CA MET A 14 1.24 -17.84 24.31
C MET A 14 0.78 -16.46 23.84
N VAL A 15 0.51 -15.54 24.76
CA VAL A 15 0.09 -14.16 24.43
C VAL A 15 1.20 -13.44 23.63
N LEU A 16 2.46 -13.58 24.03
CA LEU A 16 3.59 -12.99 23.31
C LEU A 16 3.72 -13.56 21.89
N TRP A 17 3.50 -14.86 21.71
CA TRP A 17 3.46 -15.51 20.41
C TRP A 17 2.33 -14.96 19.52
N TYR A 18 1.13 -14.79 20.07
CA TYR A 18 0.01 -14.21 19.32
C TYR A 18 0.28 -12.76 18.90
N VAL A 19 0.83 -11.95 19.81
CA VAL A 19 1.21 -10.56 19.50
C VAL A 19 2.29 -10.53 18.42
N TYR A 20 3.29 -11.41 18.50
CA TYR A 20 4.35 -11.53 17.50
C TYR A 20 3.79 -11.89 16.11
N ILE A 21 2.93 -12.90 16.05
CA ILE A 21 2.27 -13.32 14.81
C ILE A 21 1.40 -12.18 14.25
N PHE A 22 0.64 -11.49 15.11
CA PHE A 22 -0.18 -10.34 14.70
C PHE A 22 0.70 -9.22 14.11
N VAL A 23 1.83 -8.90 14.74
CA VAL A 23 2.78 -7.91 14.22
C VAL A 23 3.34 -8.33 12.85
N LEU A 24 3.66 -9.62 12.66
CA LEU A 24 4.10 -10.14 11.36
C LEU A 24 3.03 -10.01 10.27
N PHE A 25 1.77 -10.30 10.59
CA PHE A 25 0.67 -10.12 9.64
C PHE A 25 0.47 -8.64 9.28
N ASN A 26 0.50 -7.73 10.26
CA ASN A 26 0.35 -6.30 10.00
C ASN A 26 1.57 -5.71 9.24
N ALA A 27 2.76 -6.28 9.39
CA ALA A 27 3.94 -5.88 8.63
C ALA A 27 3.89 -6.34 7.16
N PHE A 28 3.23 -7.46 6.88
CA PHE A 28 3.16 -8.04 5.54
C PHE A 28 2.07 -7.42 4.65
N THR A 29 1.06 -6.77 5.21
CA THR A 29 -0.03 -6.14 4.44
C THR A 29 0.33 -4.78 3.81
N ALA A 30 1.62 -4.45 3.70
CA ALA A 30 2.11 -3.19 3.13
C ALA A 30 2.45 -3.28 1.63
N ASP A 31 1.83 -4.21 0.90
CA ASP A 31 1.86 -4.21 -0.55
C ASP A 31 0.96 -3.08 -1.06
N ALA A 32 1.51 -1.86 -1.06
CA ALA A 32 0.95 -0.80 -1.87
C ALA A 32 1.00 -1.25 -3.32
N GLU A 33 -0.16 -1.39 -3.96
CA GLU A 33 -0.26 -1.58 -5.40
C GLU A 33 0.66 -0.56 -6.07
N LEU A 34 1.66 -1.09 -6.78
CA LEU A 34 2.64 -0.25 -7.46
C LEU A 34 1.89 0.54 -8.52
N CYS A 35 1.61 1.81 -8.24
CA CYS A 35 0.91 2.65 -9.20
C CYS A 35 1.88 2.99 -10.34
N GLU A 36 1.81 2.18 -11.39
CA GLU A 36 2.60 2.34 -12.59
C GLU A 36 1.68 2.48 -13.82
N ASP A 37 2.11 3.28 -14.79
CA ASP A 37 1.38 3.42 -16.04
C ASP A 37 1.70 2.24 -16.94
N GLU A 38 0.67 1.51 -17.34
CA GLU A 38 0.79 0.46 -18.34
C GLU A 38 0.57 1.08 -19.73
N ASP A 39 1.60 1.78 -20.23
CA ASP A 39 1.55 2.53 -21.49
C ASP A 39 2.59 2.07 -22.53
N PRO A 40 2.35 0.94 -23.21
CA PRO A 40 3.29 0.45 -24.23
C PRO A 40 3.38 1.37 -25.47
N ALA A 41 2.48 2.35 -25.65
CA ALA A 41 2.35 3.12 -26.89
C ALA A 41 2.36 4.66 -26.72
N GLY A 42 2.62 5.19 -25.53
CA GLY A 42 2.63 6.63 -25.26
C GLY A 42 1.23 7.28 -25.28
N ILE A 43 0.17 6.48 -25.11
CA ILE A 43 -1.23 6.89 -25.13
C ILE A 43 -1.54 7.75 -23.90
N CYS A 44 -1.01 7.40 -22.73
CA CYS A 44 -1.24 8.12 -21.48
C CYS A 44 -0.70 9.55 -21.56
N LYS A 45 0.48 9.74 -22.16
CA LYS A 45 1.04 11.10 -22.41
C LYS A 45 0.14 11.95 -23.30
N ARG A 46 -0.47 11.33 -24.33
CA ARG A 46 -1.38 12.03 -25.24
C ARG A 46 -2.67 12.44 -24.53
N ILE A 47 -3.26 11.53 -23.76
CA ILE A 47 -4.47 11.78 -22.97
C ILE A 47 -4.23 12.90 -21.94
N ARG A 48 -3.10 12.88 -21.23
CA ARG A 48 -2.72 13.98 -20.30
C ARG A 48 -2.56 15.30 -21.03
N LYS A 49 -1.87 15.32 -22.17
CA LYS A 49 -1.67 16.53 -22.98
C LYS A 49 -2.98 17.12 -23.49
N ASN A 50 -3.95 16.28 -23.82
CA ASN A 50 -5.28 16.69 -24.27
C ASN A 50 -6.22 17.06 -23.12
N GLY A 51 -5.84 16.83 -21.86
CA GLY A 51 -6.72 17.03 -20.70
C GLY A 51 -7.87 16.03 -20.61
N GLU A 52 -7.73 14.86 -21.25
CA GLU A 52 -8.80 13.87 -21.37
C GLU A 52 -8.84 12.88 -20.19
N CYS A 53 -7.97 13.05 -19.20
CA CYS A 53 -7.86 12.17 -18.04
C CYS A 53 -9.19 11.98 -17.29
N GLN A 54 -10.03 13.01 -17.21
CA GLN A 54 -11.33 12.96 -16.50
C GLN A 54 -12.53 12.95 -17.45
N MET A 55 -12.31 12.80 -18.76
CA MET A 55 -13.43 12.69 -19.69
C MET A 55 -14.08 11.32 -19.55
N GLY A 56 -15.41 11.27 -19.35
CA GLY A 56 -16.14 10.04 -19.00
C GLY A 56 -15.91 8.84 -19.93
N ARG A 57 -15.51 9.06 -21.19
CA ARG A 57 -15.11 7.99 -22.11
C ARG A 57 -13.77 7.33 -21.76
N PHE A 58 -12.84 8.11 -21.23
CA PHE A 58 -11.46 7.70 -20.95
C PHE A 58 -11.21 7.39 -19.47
N VAL A 59 -12.10 7.82 -18.55
CA VAL A 59 -11.94 7.61 -17.09
C VAL A 59 -11.59 6.15 -16.76
N SER A 60 -12.35 5.17 -17.26
CA SER A 60 -12.10 3.76 -16.98
C SER A 60 -10.73 3.31 -17.51
N PHE A 61 -10.36 3.75 -18.71
CA PHE A 61 -9.07 3.43 -19.33
C PHE A 61 -7.92 4.05 -18.55
N THR A 62 -8.02 5.34 -18.22
CA THR A 62 -6.98 6.07 -17.51
C THR A 62 -6.82 5.62 -16.07
N LYS A 63 -7.89 5.11 -15.45
CA LYS A 63 -7.84 4.58 -14.09
C LYS A 63 -7.08 3.25 -14.02
N TRP A 64 -7.13 2.43 -15.08
CA TRP A 64 -6.43 1.16 -15.13
C TRP A 64 -5.03 1.25 -15.76
N HIS A 65 -4.88 1.98 -16.85
CA HIS A 65 -3.64 2.00 -17.64
C HIS A 65 -2.80 3.26 -17.45
N CYS A 66 -3.42 4.38 -17.09
CA CYS A 66 -2.74 5.68 -16.95
C CYS A 66 -2.86 6.23 -15.54
N ALA A 67 -2.93 5.36 -14.52
CA ALA A 67 -3.29 5.74 -13.17
C ALA A 67 -2.30 6.75 -12.57
N LYS A 68 -1.01 6.61 -12.88
CA LYS A 68 0.06 7.51 -12.44
C LYS A 68 0.09 8.79 -13.27
N THR A 69 -0.03 8.68 -14.59
CA THR A 69 -0.02 9.84 -15.51
C THR A 69 -1.24 10.74 -15.32
N CYS A 70 -2.40 10.18 -14.99
CA CYS A 70 -3.63 10.92 -14.73
C CYS A 70 -3.92 11.13 -13.23
N GLU A 71 -2.95 10.82 -12.36
CA GLU A 71 -3.01 11.10 -10.92
C GLU A 71 -4.25 10.47 -10.23
N TRP A 72 -4.68 9.30 -10.71
CA TRP A 72 -5.76 8.50 -10.14
C TRP A 72 -5.35 7.72 -8.89
N CYS A 73 -4.05 7.62 -8.63
CA CYS A 73 -3.49 6.98 -7.46
C CYS A 73 -2.78 7.99 -6.58
N ASP A 74 -3.01 7.89 -5.27
CA ASP A 74 -2.17 8.55 -4.28
C ASP A 74 -0.88 7.74 -4.19
N THR A 75 0.19 8.22 -4.81
CA THR A 75 1.50 7.57 -4.73
C THR A 75 2.09 7.71 -3.33
N VAL A 76 1.60 6.91 -2.37
CA VAL A 76 2.43 6.50 -1.26
C VAL A 76 3.34 5.40 -1.79
N GLN A 77 4.39 5.78 -2.51
CA GLN A 77 5.43 4.84 -2.91
C GLN A 77 6.01 4.18 -1.63
N PRO A 78 5.98 2.85 -1.49
CA PRO A 78 6.70 2.16 -0.43
C PRO A 78 8.23 2.19 -0.66
N GLU A 79 8.70 2.66 -1.83
CA GLU A 79 10.13 2.70 -2.16
C GLU A 79 10.91 3.68 -1.28
N ARG A 80 10.28 4.75 -0.77
CA ARG A 80 10.97 5.70 0.13
C ARG A 80 11.30 5.07 1.49
N THR A 81 10.60 4.01 1.92
CA THR A 81 10.86 3.35 3.21
C THR A 81 12.08 2.43 3.14
N ARG A 82 12.38 1.82 1.97
CA ARG A 82 13.58 0.99 1.81
C ARG A 82 14.88 1.81 1.79
N ALA A 83 14.84 3.04 1.28
CA ALA A 83 16.00 3.92 1.24
C ALA A 83 16.39 4.56 2.60
N ILE A 84 15.52 4.46 3.61
CA ILE A 84 15.77 5.01 4.96
C ILE A 84 16.31 3.95 5.93
N LEU A 85 16.06 2.66 5.66
CA LEU A 85 16.56 1.53 6.45
C LEU A 85 18.00 1.10 6.09
N ASP A 86 18.56 1.65 5.01
CA ASP A 86 19.93 1.37 4.53
C ASP A 86 20.92 2.51 4.87
N LYS A 87 20.62 3.33 5.88
CA LYS A 87 21.49 4.45 6.30
C LYS A 87 21.82 4.46 7.78
#